data_AF-A0A162V836-F1
#
_entry.id   AF-A0A162V836-F1
#
_cell.length_a   1.000
_cell.length_b   1.000
_cell.length_c   1.000
_cell.angle_alpha   90.00
_cell.angle_beta   90.00
_cell.angle_gamma   90.00
#
_symmetry.space_group_name_H-M   'P 1'
#
loop_
_entity.id
_entity.type
_entity.pdbx_description
1 polymer ?
#
loop_
_entity_poly.entity_id
_entity_poly.type
_entity_poly.pdbx_seq_one_letter_code
_entity_poly.pdbx_strand_id
1 'polypeptide(L)'
;MATHYFRITLLVLSFQIIQETYAAPIDPIGGESISRSQAYEILKTIVLGYLTHIMTIRPTSDTDQMNTLYWRATFFVYPTIGIGTAFKAIFIAYDGDKILGIDEADKYIKEIDENKKQHWIEAWASDCWLPLKEFFLSKFSTPGSKYDSSGNRTEEKESSRDDFRTKAAELRDKIKKEAEKDKDYTHRPGDNVFYLAAILHLMKPRQARRAKHCILNSSIYLGLEANEAQVEKYKDNIIPSQNMRITGTGIESTYQAGIKPFTVRYLSEKMLDQIHTAYYLDATSYTEICITIGQLVYTVIECIDTQGDRWAKVIMIIYMTMSVLQTVSLWCLHKQISALTILYDEDINIVIYEIGDLPSESDILNPDLYDKEDVIGIQTRIGNIRNRMPNSYYMSSHEDTSSNREEDTPPKNSGPPQENSKPPTILYEGSFLEKIIQKEKIINNNGYKTYIEYHTYSYITAGCGGMTLSLLAGIWAGYNVHSVTQWLVLAWILSPVLLVPMFYLKNRLKIRKKPKLVIILWGIVYIFGFIGAGEFHFYIFPYKELAMSHYIFQSL
;
A
#
# COMPACT_ATOMS: atom_id res chain seq x y z
N MET A 1 9.79 -25.69 -4.93
CA MET A 1 8.99 -26.85 -5.38
C MET A 1 7.48 -26.65 -5.18
N ALA A 2 6.99 -26.37 -3.97
CA ALA A 2 5.55 -26.16 -3.70
C ALA A 2 4.87 -25.09 -4.57
N THR A 3 5.54 -23.98 -4.86
CA THR A 3 5.05 -22.93 -5.77
C THR A 3 4.91 -23.37 -7.22
N HIS A 4 5.76 -24.31 -7.68
CA HIS A 4 5.65 -24.87 -9.02
C HIS A 4 4.47 -25.84 -9.14
N TYR A 5 4.28 -26.70 -8.14
CA TYR A 5 3.13 -27.61 -8.10
C TYR A 5 1.81 -26.84 -8.02
N PHE A 6 1.73 -25.78 -7.21
CA PHE A 6 0.53 -24.94 -7.14
C PHE A 6 0.18 -24.31 -8.51
N ARG A 7 1.19 -23.79 -9.24
CA ARG A 7 0.99 -23.22 -10.58
C ARG A 7 0.50 -24.27 -11.59
N ILE A 8 1.06 -25.48 -11.57
CA ILE A 8 0.67 -26.57 -12.47
C ILE A 8 -0.76 -27.04 -12.16
N THR A 9 -1.09 -27.25 -10.88
CA THR A 9 -2.44 -27.66 -10.47
C THR A 9 -3.48 -26.61 -10.86
N LEU A 10 -3.17 -25.32 -10.69
CA LEU A 10 -4.07 -24.23 -11.08
C LEU A 10 -4.27 -24.17 -12.59
N LEU A 11 -3.22 -24.42 -13.39
CA LEU A 11 -3.32 -24.52 -14.86
C LEU A 11 -4.15 -25.73 -15.30
N VAL A 12 -3.96 -26.90 -14.68
CA VAL A 12 -4.72 -28.13 -14.99
C VAL A 12 -6.20 -27.97 -14.63
N LEU A 13 -6.51 -27.42 -13.46
CA LEU A 13 -7.89 -27.10 -13.07
C LEU A 13 -8.51 -26.06 -14.01
N SER A 14 -7.77 -25.03 -14.39
CA SER A 14 -8.24 -24.04 -15.37
C SER A 14 -8.56 -24.70 -16.71
N PHE A 15 -7.70 -25.60 -17.19
CA PHE A 15 -7.89 -26.29 -18.45
C PHE A 15 -9.09 -27.25 -18.42
N GLN A 16 -9.29 -28.01 -17.35
CA GLN A 16 -10.44 -28.90 -17.18
C GLN A 16 -11.76 -28.13 -17.11
N ILE A 17 -11.80 -27.02 -16.37
CA ILE A 17 -12.98 -26.14 -16.31
C ILE A 17 -13.28 -25.57 -17.69
N ILE A 18 -12.26 -25.16 -18.47
CA ILE A 18 -12.45 -24.63 -19.83
C ILE A 18 -13.07 -25.66 -20.78
N GLN A 19 -12.68 -26.94 -20.68
CA GLN A 19 -13.23 -27.99 -21.54
C GLN A 19 -14.69 -28.34 -21.20
N GLU A 20 -15.02 -28.43 -19.92
CA GLU A 20 -16.38 -28.77 -19.45
C GLU A 20 -17.37 -27.60 -19.58
N THR A 21 -16.87 -26.36 -19.69
CA THR A 21 -17.72 -25.16 -19.85
C THR A 21 -18.01 -24.80 -21.30
N TYR A 22 -17.58 -25.61 -22.29
CA TYR A 22 -17.98 -25.47 -23.69
C TYR A 22 -19.50 -25.69 -23.83
N ALA A 23 -20.28 -24.61 -23.61
CA ALA A 23 -21.71 -24.61 -23.85
C ALA A 23 -21.96 -24.92 -25.33
N ALA A 24 -22.98 -25.72 -25.63
CA ALA A 24 -23.36 -26.06 -27.00
C ALA A 24 -23.49 -24.79 -27.88
N PRO A 25 -23.13 -24.84 -29.19
CA PRO A 25 -23.42 -23.76 -30.12
C PRO A 25 -24.90 -23.41 -30.04
N ILE A 26 -25.23 -22.14 -29.81
CA ILE A 26 -26.61 -21.68 -29.92
C ILE A 26 -26.96 -21.74 -31.41
N ASP A 27 -27.88 -22.63 -31.78
CA ASP A 27 -28.42 -22.66 -33.13
C ASP A 27 -29.09 -21.31 -33.40
N PRO A 28 -28.69 -20.55 -34.44
CA PRO A 28 -29.25 -19.23 -34.75
C PRO A 28 -30.68 -19.30 -35.34
N ILE A 29 -31.41 -20.39 -35.11
CA ILE A 29 -32.64 -20.72 -35.80
C ILE A 29 -33.84 -20.26 -34.97
N GLY A 30 -34.23 -19.01 -35.18
CA GLY A 30 -35.47 -18.43 -34.68
C GLY A 30 -35.21 -17.15 -33.91
N GLY A 31 -35.57 -16.01 -34.50
CA GLY A 31 -35.50 -14.68 -33.87
C GLY A 31 -36.53 -14.51 -32.75
N GLU A 32 -36.52 -15.40 -31.75
CA GLU A 32 -37.27 -15.18 -30.53
C GLU A 32 -36.62 -14.01 -29.78
N SER A 33 -37.41 -12.95 -29.60
CA SER A 33 -37.04 -11.80 -28.78
C SER A 33 -36.56 -12.29 -27.42
N ILE A 34 -35.39 -11.80 -26.96
CA ILE A 34 -34.85 -12.04 -25.62
C ILE A 34 -36.00 -11.88 -24.62
N SER A 35 -36.38 -12.97 -23.97
CA SER A 35 -37.47 -12.89 -23.00
C SER A 35 -37.03 -11.97 -21.86
N ARG A 36 -37.95 -11.16 -21.31
CA ARG A 36 -37.65 -10.27 -20.17
C ARG A 36 -36.96 -10.99 -19.01
N SER A 37 -37.20 -12.30 -18.87
CA SER A 37 -36.56 -13.15 -17.88
C SER A 37 -35.04 -13.31 -18.08
N GLN A 38 -34.57 -13.45 -19.33
CA GLN A 38 -33.14 -13.61 -19.63
C GLN A 38 -32.37 -12.31 -19.38
N ALA A 39 -32.91 -11.17 -19.80
CA ALA A 39 -32.31 -9.87 -19.54
C ALA A 39 -32.17 -9.60 -18.02
N TYR A 40 -33.18 -9.99 -17.24
CA TYR A 40 -33.15 -9.88 -15.78
C TYR A 40 -32.08 -10.77 -15.15
N GLU A 41 -31.95 -12.04 -15.55
CA GLU A 41 -30.91 -12.94 -15.01
C GLU A 41 -29.50 -12.47 -15.36
N ILE A 42 -29.27 -11.95 -16.57
CA ILE A 42 -28.00 -11.35 -16.96
C ILE A 42 -27.69 -10.14 -16.06
N LEU A 43 -28.66 -9.23 -15.89
CA LEU A 43 -28.49 -8.04 -15.07
C LEU A 43 -28.22 -8.39 -13.61
N LYS A 44 -28.99 -9.33 -13.05
CA LYS A 44 -28.83 -9.85 -11.68
C LYS A 44 -27.43 -10.44 -11.47
N THR A 45 -26.97 -11.25 -12.41
CA THR A 45 -25.63 -11.86 -12.38
C THR A 45 -24.54 -10.80 -12.38
N ILE A 46 -24.66 -9.80 -13.28
CA ILE A 46 -23.72 -8.68 -13.36
C ILE A 46 -23.72 -7.90 -12.04
N VAL A 47 -24.89 -7.53 -11.52
CA VAL A 47 -25.02 -6.76 -10.27
C VAL A 47 -24.47 -7.54 -9.08
N LEU A 48 -24.75 -8.84 -8.96
CA LEU A 48 -24.27 -9.65 -7.83
C LEU A 48 -22.77 -9.91 -7.90
N GLY A 49 -22.25 -10.30 -9.07
CA GLY A 49 -20.82 -10.47 -9.31
C GLY A 49 -20.05 -9.17 -9.08
N TYR A 50 -20.70 -8.03 -9.36
CA TYR A 50 -20.14 -6.72 -9.11
C TYR A 50 -20.20 -6.29 -7.64
N LEU A 51 -21.33 -6.45 -6.95
CA LEU A 51 -21.45 -6.13 -5.52
C LEU A 51 -20.48 -6.94 -4.68
N THR A 52 -20.29 -8.22 -5.01
CA THR A 52 -19.27 -9.08 -4.38
C THR A 52 -17.87 -8.54 -4.67
N HIS A 53 -17.56 -8.19 -5.92
CA HIS A 53 -16.29 -7.57 -6.27
C HIS A 53 -16.03 -6.28 -5.47
N ILE A 54 -16.99 -5.36 -5.37
CA ILE A 54 -16.84 -4.10 -4.62
C ILE A 54 -16.40 -4.34 -3.18
N MET A 55 -16.98 -5.35 -2.55
CA MET A 55 -16.69 -5.65 -1.15
C MET A 55 -15.27 -6.23 -0.98
N THR A 56 -14.72 -6.85 -2.02
CA THR A 56 -13.33 -7.35 -2.03
C THR A 56 -12.29 -6.30 -2.39
N ILE A 57 -12.70 -5.16 -2.95
CA ILE A 57 -11.79 -4.05 -3.25
C ILE A 57 -11.12 -3.58 -1.98
N ARG A 58 -9.78 -3.56 -2.03
CA ARG A 58 -8.94 -3.00 -0.98
C ARG A 58 -9.36 -1.56 -0.66
N PRO A 59 -9.69 -1.23 0.61
CA PRO A 59 -9.90 0.14 1.03
C PRO A 59 -8.59 0.92 0.89
N THR A 60 -8.68 2.21 0.53
CA THR A 60 -7.48 3.04 0.46
C THR A 60 -6.86 3.19 1.84
N SER A 61 -5.52 3.25 1.87
CA SER A 61 -4.76 3.55 3.09
C SER A 61 -5.07 4.93 3.64
N ASP A 62 -5.49 5.84 2.76
CA ASP A 62 -5.97 7.17 3.13
C ASP A 62 -7.25 6.98 3.94
N THR A 63 -7.18 7.33 5.23
CA THR A 63 -8.18 7.06 6.28
C THR A 63 -9.54 7.73 6.06
N ASP A 64 -9.77 8.32 4.89
CA ASP A 64 -11.03 8.92 4.49
C ASP A 64 -11.95 7.86 3.85
N GLN A 65 -13.09 7.63 4.49
CA GLN A 65 -14.10 6.69 3.99
C GLN A 65 -14.68 7.12 2.64
N MET A 66 -14.76 8.42 2.36
CA MET A 66 -15.27 8.94 1.09
C MET A 66 -14.35 8.55 -0.08
N ASN A 67 -13.04 8.56 0.17
CA ASN A 67 -12.07 8.06 -0.81
C ASN A 67 -12.27 6.58 -1.09
N THR A 68 -12.55 5.75 -0.09
CA THR A 68 -12.81 4.32 -0.31
C THR A 68 -14.04 4.09 -1.20
N LEU A 69 -15.14 4.80 -0.96
CA LEU A 69 -16.34 4.71 -1.82
C LEU A 69 -16.04 5.19 -3.25
N TYR A 70 -15.33 6.31 -3.39
CA TYR A 70 -14.92 6.85 -4.68
C TYR A 70 -14.06 5.85 -5.47
N TRP A 71 -13.08 5.21 -4.82
CA TRP A 71 -12.22 4.22 -5.45
C TRP A 71 -12.98 2.94 -5.81
N ARG A 72 -13.91 2.49 -4.95
CA ARG A 72 -14.83 1.40 -5.27
C ARG A 72 -15.69 1.71 -6.49
N ALA A 73 -16.26 2.91 -6.55
CA ALA A 73 -17.00 3.40 -7.71
C ALA A 73 -16.10 3.59 -8.95
N THR A 74 -14.82 3.89 -8.79
CA THR A 74 -13.89 3.99 -9.92
C THR A 74 -13.57 2.61 -10.48
N PHE A 75 -13.30 1.63 -9.61
CA PHE A 75 -13.07 0.24 -10.02
C PHE A 75 -14.34 -0.43 -10.55
N PHE A 76 -15.54 0.11 -10.26
CA PHE A 76 -16.77 -0.24 -10.98
C PHE A 76 -16.65 0.00 -12.47
N VAL A 77 -16.33 1.25 -12.80
CA VAL A 77 -16.32 1.73 -14.18
C VAL A 77 -15.12 1.13 -14.89
N TYR A 78 -14.03 0.91 -14.15
CA TYR A 78 -12.74 0.46 -14.67
C TYR A 78 -12.18 -0.72 -13.87
N PRO A 79 -12.72 -1.93 -14.09
CA PRO A 79 -12.37 -3.14 -13.32
C PRO A 79 -10.89 -3.55 -13.46
N THR A 80 -10.27 -3.23 -14.61
CA THR A 80 -8.85 -3.52 -14.89
C THR A 80 -7.93 -2.72 -13.99
N ILE A 81 -8.36 -1.54 -13.51
CA ILE A 81 -7.61 -0.78 -12.51
C ILE A 81 -7.57 -1.56 -11.18
N GLY A 82 -8.64 -2.26 -10.83
CA GLY A 82 -8.67 -3.17 -9.67
C GLY A 82 -7.61 -4.27 -9.79
N ILE A 83 -7.48 -4.91 -10.96
CA ILE A 83 -6.40 -5.89 -11.21
C ILE A 83 -5.02 -5.24 -10.95
N GLY A 84 -4.83 -4.00 -11.36
CA GLY A 84 -3.59 -3.25 -11.15
C GLY A 84 -3.26 -2.96 -9.71
N THR A 85 -4.26 -2.53 -8.93
CA THR A 85 -4.06 -2.30 -7.50
C THR A 85 -3.77 -3.60 -6.75
N ALA A 86 -4.39 -4.71 -7.15
CA ALA A 86 -4.13 -6.02 -6.56
C ALA A 86 -2.69 -6.50 -6.86
N PHE A 87 -2.25 -6.46 -8.12
CA PHE A 87 -0.87 -6.81 -8.48
C PHE A 87 0.15 -5.89 -7.82
N LYS A 88 -0.11 -4.58 -7.80
CA LYS A 88 0.74 -3.61 -7.09
C LYS A 88 0.96 -4.02 -5.64
N ALA A 89 -0.12 -4.37 -4.92
CA ALA A 89 -0.02 -4.81 -3.53
C ALA A 89 0.75 -6.14 -3.38
N ILE A 90 0.56 -7.09 -4.30
CA ILE A 90 1.32 -8.35 -4.31
C ILE A 90 2.81 -8.08 -4.52
N PHE A 91 3.18 -7.25 -5.50
CA PHE A 91 4.58 -6.88 -5.75
C PHE A 91 5.20 -6.11 -4.59
N ILE A 92 4.49 -5.14 -4.01
CA ILE A 92 4.95 -4.41 -2.83
C ILE A 92 5.19 -5.36 -1.65
N ALA A 93 4.31 -6.34 -1.43
CA ALA A 93 4.50 -7.34 -0.39
C ALA A 93 5.74 -8.21 -0.65
N TYR A 94 5.91 -8.66 -1.90
CA TYR A 94 6.97 -9.54 -2.32
C TYR A 94 8.35 -8.87 -2.23
N ASP A 95 8.47 -7.66 -2.79
CA ASP A 95 9.70 -6.86 -2.77
C ASP A 95 9.83 -5.98 -1.54
N GLY A 96 9.04 -6.26 -0.49
CA GLY A 96 8.93 -5.43 0.69
C GLY A 96 10.27 -5.22 1.40
N ASP A 97 11.13 -6.25 1.48
CA ASP A 97 12.44 -6.12 2.12
C ASP A 97 13.35 -5.17 1.33
N LYS A 98 13.35 -5.28 0.00
CA LYS A 98 14.10 -4.41 -0.90
C LYS A 98 13.59 -2.97 -0.90
N ILE A 99 12.27 -2.77 -0.80
CA ILE A 99 11.66 -1.43 -0.70
C ILE A 99 12.09 -0.73 0.59
N LEU A 100 12.19 -1.48 1.69
CA LEU A 100 12.70 -0.98 2.97
C LEU A 100 14.24 -0.95 3.02
N GLY A 101 14.90 -1.70 2.13
CA GLY A 101 16.34 -1.92 2.05
C GLY A 101 16.90 -2.81 3.15
N ILE A 102 16.03 -3.53 3.87
CA ILE A 102 16.44 -4.45 4.94
C ILE A 102 16.97 -5.78 4.37
N ASP A 103 16.84 -6.02 3.07
CA ASP A 103 17.48 -7.13 2.36
C ASP A 103 19.02 -7.08 2.46
N GLU A 104 19.60 -5.87 2.49
CA GLU A 104 21.03 -5.64 2.77
C GLU A 104 21.39 -6.14 4.18
N ALA A 105 20.52 -5.91 5.18
CA ALA A 105 20.73 -6.32 6.57
C ALA A 105 20.53 -7.82 6.80
N ASP A 106 19.55 -8.41 6.10
CA ASP A 106 19.20 -9.84 6.20
C ASP A 106 20.36 -10.76 5.88
N LYS A 107 21.28 -10.34 5.00
CA LYS A 107 22.53 -11.06 4.70
C LYS A 107 23.33 -11.29 5.99
N TYR A 108 23.58 -10.23 6.73
CA TYR A 108 24.38 -10.26 7.96
C TYR A 108 23.63 -10.86 9.14
N ILE A 109 22.31 -10.63 9.23
CA ILE A 109 21.47 -11.28 10.24
C ILE A 109 21.57 -12.79 10.09
N LYS A 110 21.48 -13.34 8.86
CA LYS A 110 21.60 -14.78 8.63
C LYS A 110 22.94 -15.36 9.11
N GLU A 111 24.04 -14.63 8.97
CA GLU A 111 25.36 -15.03 9.46
C GLU A 111 25.42 -15.04 11.00
N ILE A 112 24.77 -14.07 11.65
CA ILE A 112 24.64 -14.02 13.13
C ILE A 112 23.74 -15.17 13.63
N ASP A 113 22.70 -15.51 12.86
CA ASP A 113 21.63 -16.43 13.24
C ASP A 113 21.76 -17.85 12.65
N GLU A 114 22.91 -18.25 12.07
CA GLU A 114 23.08 -19.58 11.44
C GLU A 114 22.74 -20.75 12.39
N ASN A 115 22.67 -20.50 13.70
CA ASN A 115 22.19 -21.42 14.73
C ASN A 115 20.64 -21.61 14.81
N LYS A 116 19.82 -20.88 14.04
CA LYS A 116 18.33 -20.89 14.14
C LYS A 116 17.57 -21.30 12.86
N LYS A 117 18.27 -21.79 11.84
CA LYS A 117 17.76 -21.96 10.45
C LYS A 117 16.52 -22.86 10.28
N GLN A 118 16.17 -23.70 11.26
CA GLN A 118 15.12 -24.72 11.13
C GLN A 118 13.67 -24.19 11.29
N HIS A 119 13.43 -23.07 11.97
CA HIS A 119 12.08 -22.75 12.50
C HIS A 119 11.16 -21.94 11.55
N TRP A 120 11.68 -21.31 10.49
CA TRP A 120 10.91 -20.30 9.75
C TRP A 120 9.83 -20.89 8.81
N ILE A 121 10.07 -22.06 8.21
CA ILE A 121 9.10 -22.71 7.31
C ILE A 121 7.88 -23.20 8.10
N GLU A 122 8.10 -23.79 9.27
CA GLU A 122 7.04 -24.23 10.17
C GLU A 122 6.25 -23.03 10.72
N ALA A 123 6.93 -21.93 11.06
CA ALA A 123 6.27 -20.69 11.46
C ALA A 123 5.38 -20.12 10.35
N TRP A 124 5.85 -20.13 9.09
CA TRP A 124 5.06 -19.65 7.95
C TRP A 124 3.83 -20.52 7.68
N ALA A 125 3.98 -21.86 7.67
CA ALA A 125 2.88 -22.77 7.45
C ALA A 125 1.82 -22.67 8.57
N SER A 126 2.30 -22.57 9.82
CA SER A 126 1.46 -22.30 10.99
C SER A 126 0.70 -20.99 10.86
N ASP A 127 1.37 -19.90 10.45
CA ASP A 127 0.75 -18.58 10.28
C ASP A 127 -0.28 -18.52 9.16
N CYS A 128 -0.18 -19.37 8.13
CA CYS A 128 -1.20 -19.48 7.08
C CYS A 128 -2.41 -20.31 7.56
N TRP A 129 -2.17 -21.39 8.31
CA TRP A 129 -3.23 -22.32 8.69
C TRP A 129 -3.99 -21.91 9.96
N LEU A 130 -3.30 -21.33 10.96
CA LEU A 130 -3.93 -20.92 12.23
C LEU A 130 -5.08 -19.93 12.04
N PRO A 131 -4.93 -18.83 11.28
CA PRO A 131 -6.00 -17.84 11.12
C PRO A 131 -7.26 -18.44 10.51
N LEU A 132 -7.09 -19.35 9.53
CA LEU A 132 -8.19 -20.05 8.89
C LEU A 132 -8.87 -21.00 9.89
N LYS A 133 -8.07 -21.78 10.61
CA LYS A 133 -8.54 -22.71 11.65
C LYS A 133 -9.27 -21.96 12.78
N GLU A 134 -8.70 -20.88 13.30
CA GLU A 134 -9.28 -20.04 14.34
C GLU A 134 -10.59 -19.42 13.88
N PHE A 135 -10.65 -18.88 12.65
CA PHE A 135 -11.88 -18.31 12.10
C PHE A 135 -13.02 -19.32 12.03
N PHE A 136 -12.73 -20.54 11.52
CA PHE A 136 -13.72 -21.61 11.49
C PHE A 136 -14.11 -22.02 12.92
N LEU A 137 -13.15 -22.28 13.79
CA LEU A 137 -13.43 -22.70 15.17
C LEU A 137 -14.18 -21.63 15.98
N SER A 138 -13.88 -20.34 15.81
CA SER A 138 -14.53 -19.24 16.54
C SER A 138 -15.96 -19.01 16.11
N LYS A 139 -16.30 -19.30 14.84
CA LYS A 139 -17.68 -19.24 14.35
C LYS A 139 -18.54 -20.40 14.87
N PHE A 140 -17.91 -21.55 15.18
CA PHE A 140 -18.59 -22.73 15.72
C PHE A 140 -18.56 -22.82 17.26
N SER A 141 -17.65 -22.09 17.91
CA SER A 141 -17.58 -22.04 19.37
C SER A 141 -18.52 -20.96 19.89
N THR A 142 -19.41 -21.33 20.80
CA THR A 142 -20.30 -20.40 21.49
C THR A 142 -19.48 -19.26 22.13
N PRO A 143 -19.90 -17.99 22.01
CA PRO A 143 -19.18 -16.86 22.57
C PRO A 143 -19.26 -16.88 24.10
N GLY A 144 -18.32 -17.60 24.72
CA GLY A 144 -18.09 -17.58 26.16
C GLY A 144 -17.38 -16.28 26.53
N SER A 145 -18.15 -15.32 27.03
CA SER A 145 -17.69 -14.05 27.59
C SER A 145 -16.69 -14.29 28.74
N LYS A 146 -15.39 -14.14 28.44
CA LYS A 146 -14.36 -13.87 29.44
C LYS A 146 -13.45 -12.75 28.92
N TYR A 147 -13.95 -11.53 29.00
CA TYR A 147 -13.09 -10.36 29.01
C TYR A 147 -12.58 -10.16 30.43
N ASP A 148 -11.43 -10.75 30.73
CA ASP A 148 -10.71 -10.48 31.98
C ASP A 148 -10.16 -9.04 31.93
N SER A 149 -10.95 -8.14 32.52
CA SER A 149 -10.58 -6.77 32.85
C SER A 149 -9.48 -6.77 33.92
N SER A 150 -8.21 -6.79 33.50
CA SER A 150 -7.04 -6.73 34.39
C SER A 150 -6.42 -5.33 34.44
N GLY A 151 -6.64 -4.65 35.57
CA GLY A 151 -6.17 -3.28 35.87
C GLY A 151 -4.71 -3.12 36.28
N ASN A 152 -3.87 -4.16 36.21
CA ASN A 152 -2.46 -4.10 36.65
C ASN A 152 -1.43 -4.15 35.50
N ARG A 153 -1.82 -3.79 34.28
CA ARG A 153 -1.02 -4.04 33.05
C ARG A 153 -0.04 -2.94 32.65
N THR A 154 0.10 -1.86 33.41
CA THR A 154 0.86 -0.68 32.96
C THR A 154 2.35 -0.79 33.26
N GLU A 155 2.74 -1.24 34.47
CA GLU A 155 4.15 -1.25 34.89
C GLU A 155 4.97 -2.37 34.21
N GLU A 156 4.40 -3.56 34.00
CA GLU A 156 5.08 -4.68 33.32
C GLU A 156 5.39 -4.36 31.84
N LYS A 157 4.64 -3.43 31.23
CA LYS A 157 4.83 -3.05 29.82
C LYS A 157 6.01 -2.11 29.60
N GLU A 158 6.38 -1.30 30.57
CA GLU A 158 7.42 -0.28 30.40
C GLU A 158 8.81 -0.93 30.49
N SER A 159 9.05 -1.76 31.51
CA SER A 159 10.28 -2.55 31.64
C SER A 159 10.53 -3.45 30.42
N SER A 160 9.47 -4.02 29.83
CA SER A 160 9.57 -4.82 28.61
C SER A 160 9.95 -4.01 27.37
N ARG A 161 9.67 -2.70 27.30
CA ARG A 161 10.02 -1.86 26.15
C ARG A 161 11.49 -1.48 26.15
N ASP A 162 12.05 -1.13 27.31
CA ASP A 162 13.45 -0.74 27.40
C ASP A 162 14.40 -1.92 27.19
N ASP A 163 14.01 -3.12 27.65
CA ASP A 163 14.70 -4.37 27.30
C ASP A 163 14.66 -4.64 25.78
N PHE A 164 13.52 -4.42 25.13
CA PHE A 164 13.40 -4.58 23.68
C PHE A 164 14.30 -3.59 22.91
N ARG A 165 14.32 -2.31 23.32
CA ARG A 165 15.18 -1.27 22.72
C ARG A 165 16.66 -1.59 22.86
N THR A 166 17.07 -2.02 24.05
CA THR A 166 18.45 -2.40 24.33
C THR A 166 18.87 -3.57 23.44
N LYS A 167 18.02 -4.60 23.31
CA LYS A 167 18.26 -5.72 22.40
C LYS A 167 18.31 -5.30 20.94
N ALA A 168 17.46 -4.37 20.51
CA ALA A 168 17.47 -3.85 19.14
C ALA A 168 18.77 -3.10 18.84
N ALA A 169 19.23 -2.26 19.76
CA ALA A 169 20.50 -1.55 19.63
C ALA A 169 21.71 -2.51 19.59
N GLU A 170 21.74 -3.49 20.50
CA GLU A 170 22.80 -4.52 20.51
C GLU A 170 22.84 -5.33 19.20
N LEU A 171 21.67 -5.71 18.67
CA LEU A 171 21.58 -6.45 17.42
C LEU A 171 21.99 -5.58 16.22
N ARG A 172 21.57 -4.30 16.18
CA ARG A 172 22.03 -3.31 15.19
C ARG A 172 23.55 -3.23 15.17
N ASP A 173 24.18 -3.13 16.34
CA ASP A 173 25.64 -2.99 16.43
C ASP A 173 26.37 -4.25 15.97
N LYS A 174 25.81 -5.43 16.24
CA LYS A 174 26.31 -6.70 15.70
C LYS A 174 26.20 -6.76 14.17
N ILE A 175 25.03 -6.39 13.61
CA ILE A 175 24.81 -6.34 12.15
C ILE A 175 25.80 -5.36 11.51
N LYS A 176 25.96 -4.17 12.10
CA LYS A 176 26.87 -3.14 11.60
C LYS A 176 28.32 -3.64 11.59
N LYS A 177 28.78 -4.27 12.67
CA LYS A 177 30.13 -4.83 12.78
C LYS A 177 30.39 -5.91 11.73
N GLU A 178 29.39 -6.72 11.38
CA GLU A 178 29.52 -7.72 10.31
C GLU A 178 29.56 -7.06 8.93
N ALA A 179 28.67 -6.08 8.70
CA ALA A 179 28.64 -5.31 7.45
C ALA A 179 29.94 -4.58 7.17
N GLU A 180 30.61 -4.05 8.20
CA GLU A 180 31.91 -3.37 8.07
C GLU A 180 33.05 -4.32 7.63
N LYS A 181 32.87 -5.64 7.71
CA LYS A 181 33.81 -6.62 7.16
C LYS A 181 33.63 -6.82 5.65
N ASP A 182 32.45 -6.50 5.13
CA ASP A 182 32.15 -6.61 3.70
C ASP A 182 32.74 -5.41 2.95
N LYS A 183 33.58 -5.69 1.94
CA LYS A 183 34.23 -4.65 1.14
C LYS A 183 33.24 -3.89 0.26
N ASP A 184 32.10 -4.50 -0.06
CA ASP A 184 31.08 -3.90 -0.91
C ASP A 184 30.08 -3.04 -0.10
N TYR A 185 30.17 -3.08 1.24
CA TYR A 185 29.29 -2.30 2.10
C TYR A 185 29.65 -0.80 2.05
N THR A 186 28.66 0.01 1.66
CA THR A 186 28.76 1.47 1.67
C THR A 186 27.79 2.04 2.69
N HIS A 187 28.31 2.53 3.82
CA HIS A 187 27.50 3.21 4.83
C HIS A 187 26.87 4.48 4.26
N ARG A 188 25.54 4.62 4.39
CA ARG A 188 24.80 5.81 4.02
C ARG A 188 24.56 6.67 5.27
N PRO A 189 24.99 7.95 5.29
CA PRO A 189 24.76 8.82 6.44
C PRO A 189 23.27 8.97 6.76
N GLY A 190 22.91 8.88 8.05
CA GLY A 190 21.53 9.01 8.54
C GLY A 190 20.62 7.81 8.25
N ASP A 191 21.19 6.72 7.75
CA ASP A 191 20.45 5.52 7.39
C ASP A 191 20.39 4.52 8.57
N ASN A 192 19.20 4.38 9.15
CA ASN A 192 18.92 3.50 10.28
C ASN A 192 18.36 2.14 9.86
N VAL A 193 18.68 1.68 8.63
CA VAL A 193 18.21 0.39 8.10
C VAL A 193 18.55 -0.81 8.99
N PHE A 194 19.73 -0.83 9.61
CA PHE A 194 20.13 -1.93 10.50
C PHE A 194 19.32 -1.94 11.79
N TYR A 195 18.94 -0.76 12.30
CA TYR A 195 18.07 -0.67 13.47
C TYR A 195 16.63 -1.09 13.13
N LEU A 196 16.11 -0.65 11.97
CA LEU A 196 14.81 -1.10 11.47
C LEU A 196 14.77 -2.62 11.27
N ALA A 197 15.80 -3.20 10.67
CA ALA A 197 15.92 -4.65 10.49
C ALA A 197 15.99 -5.38 11.84
N ALA A 198 16.75 -4.86 12.81
CA ALA A 198 16.84 -5.41 14.15
C ALA A 198 15.48 -5.40 14.88
N ILE A 199 14.72 -4.31 14.81
CA ILE A 199 13.37 -4.22 15.37
C ILE A 199 12.46 -5.30 14.76
N LEU A 200 12.43 -5.41 13.43
CA LEU A 200 11.60 -6.40 12.73
C LEU A 200 12.04 -7.83 13.03
N HIS A 201 13.33 -8.07 13.22
CA HIS A 201 13.87 -9.39 13.54
C HIS A 201 13.56 -9.83 14.98
N LEU A 202 13.59 -8.91 15.94
CA LEU A 202 13.28 -9.21 17.35
C LEU A 202 11.79 -9.41 17.62
N MET A 203 10.92 -8.90 16.75
CA MET A 203 9.48 -9.19 16.79
C MET A 203 9.19 -10.66 16.48
N LYS A 204 8.06 -11.17 16.99
CA LYS A 204 7.53 -12.46 16.51
C LYS A 204 7.26 -12.37 15.00
N PRO A 205 7.44 -13.43 14.20
CA PRO A 205 7.27 -13.39 12.75
C PRO A 205 5.96 -12.76 12.27
N ARG A 206 4.85 -13.11 12.92
CA ARG A 206 3.53 -12.53 12.65
C ARG A 206 3.47 -11.02 12.96
N GLN A 207 4.08 -10.57 14.05
CA GLN A 207 4.12 -9.15 14.43
C GLN A 207 5.00 -8.35 13.46
N ALA A 208 6.19 -8.86 13.14
CA ALA A 208 7.10 -8.28 12.17
C ALA A 208 6.43 -8.09 10.81
N ARG A 209 5.74 -9.13 10.32
CA ARG A 209 5.00 -9.09 9.06
C ARG A 209 3.92 -8.01 9.07
N ARG A 210 3.15 -7.87 10.16
CA ARG A 210 2.11 -6.84 10.29
C ARG A 210 2.67 -5.44 10.35
N ALA A 211 3.75 -5.23 11.12
CA ALA A 211 4.45 -3.94 11.16
C ALA A 211 5.01 -3.57 9.78
N LYS A 212 5.63 -4.53 9.09
CA LYS A 212 6.09 -4.39 7.70
C LYS A 212 4.95 -4.04 6.75
N HIS A 213 3.80 -4.72 6.83
CA HIS A 213 2.63 -4.41 6.03
C HIS A 213 2.11 -2.98 6.29
N CYS A 214 2.12 -2.52 7.54
CA CYS A 214 1.75 -1.15 7.90
C CYS A 214 2.67 -0.12 7.20
N ILE A 215 3.99 -0.35 7.25
CA ILE A 215 4.98 0.48 6.54
C ILE A 215 4.72 0.47 5.03
N LEU A 216 4.61 -0.72 4.42
CA LEU A 216 4.49 -0.91 2.98
C LEU A 216 3.18 -0.36 2.40
N ASN A 217 2.10 -0.37 3.18
CA ASN A 217 0.84 0.27 2.82
C ASN A 217 0.91 1.81 2.84
N SER A 218 2.05 2.41 3.19
CA SER A 218 2.16 3.86 3.44
C SER A 218 1.18 4.34 4.51
N SER A 219 0.93 3.51 5.53
CA SER A 219 -0.01 3.80 6.63
C SER A 219 0.69 4.38 7.86
N ILE A 220 1.88 4.94 7.68
CA ILE A 220 2.63 5.64 8.73
C ILE A 220 2.63 7.13 8.42
N TYR A 221 2.28 7.92 9.43
CA TYR A 221 2.23 9.37 9.38
C TYR A 221 3.10 9.96 10.50
N LEU A 222 3.56 11.19 10.27
CA LEU A 222 4.22 12.02 11.27
C LEU A 222 3.20 13.01 11.83
N GLY A 223 2.96 12.91 13.14
CA GLY A 223 2.24 13.93 13.87
C GLY A 223 3.13 15.17 14.02
N LEU A 224 2.61 16.33 13.61
CA LEU A 224 3.32 17.60 13.67
C LEU A 224 2.36 18.77 13.95
N GLU A 225 2.93 19.81 14.55
CA GLU A 225 2.28 21.13 14.66
C GLU A 225 2.74 22.02 13.51
N ALA A 226 1.79 22.66 12.82
CA ALA A 226 2.07 23.57 11.72
C ALA A 226 1.24 24.85 11.87
N ASN A 227 1.86 25.98 11.55
CA ASN A 227 1.15 27.26 11.48
C ASN A 227 0.37 27.40 10.16
N GLU A 228 -0.56 28.35 10.08
CA GLU A 228 -1.42 28.57 8.90
C GLU A 228 -0.63 28.76 7.59
N ALA A 229 0.52 29.46 7.65
CA ALA A 229 1.36 29.68 6.47
C ALA A 229 1.98 28.36 5.95
N GLN A 230 2.40 27.48 6.84
CA GLN A 230 2.92 26.15 6.50
C GLN A 230 1.82 25.24 5.96
N VAL A 231 0.63 25.30 6.56
CA VAL A 231 -0.54 24.54 6.09
C VAL A 231 -0.89 24.96 4.66
N GLU A 232 -0.91 26.26 4.35
CA GLU A 232 -1.20 26.71 2.99
C GLU A 232 -0.06 26.32 2.00
N LYS A 233 1.21 26.42 2.43
CA LYS A 233 2.37 25.99 1.62
C LYS A 233 2.31 24.49 1.29
N TYR A 234 1.84 23.67 2.22
CA TYR A 234 1.90 22.21 2.16
C TYR A 234 0.55 21.49 2.17
N LYS A 235 -0.53 22.19 1.81
CA LYS A 235 -1.91 21.66 1.86
C LYS A 235 -2.12 20.34 1.13
N ASP A 236 -1.30 20.04 0.12
CA ASP A 236 -1.38 18.78 -0.66
C ASP A 236 -0.73 17.58 0.05
N ASN A 237 0.05 17.83 1.12
CA ASN A 237 0.90 16.84 1.78
C ASN A 237 0.63 16.72 3.28
N ILE A 238 -0.06 17.70 3.86
CA ILE A 238 -0.46 17.72 5.26
C ILE A 238 -1.97 17.51 5.36
N ILE A 239 -2.38 16.63 6.26
CA ILE A 239 -3.79 16.27 6.48
C ILE A 239 -4.15 16.63 7.93
N PRO A 240 -5.28 17.32 8.18
CA PRO A 240 -5.76 17.55 9.55
C PRO A 240 -6.05 16.22 10.26
N SER A 241 -5.54 16.02 11.47
CA SER A 241 -5.71 14.77 12.24
C SER A 241 -7.18 14.42 12.47
N GLN A 242 -8.05 15.42 12.66
CA GLN A 242 -9.49 15.25 12.84
C GLN A 242 -10.20 14.57 11.64
N ASN A 243 -9.60 14.62 10.46
CA ASN A 243 -10.15 14.00 9.24
C ASN A 243 -9.62 12.57 9.04
N MET A 244 -8.87 12.04 10.02
CA MET A 244 -8.19 10.77 9.91
C MET A 244 -8.51 9.82 11.06
N ARG A 245 -8.54 8.53 10.75
CA ARG A 245 -8.56 7.46 11.75
C ARG A 245 -7.12 7.01 12.04
N ILE A 246 -6.49 7.70 12.97
CA ILE A 246 -5.09 7.46 13.38
C ILE A 246 -5.01 6.87 14.78
N THR A 247 -3.85 6.28 15.10
CA THR A 247 -3.48 5.83 16.44
C THR A 247 -1.97 5.84 16.57
N GLY A 248 -1.46 5.88 17.79
CA GLY A 248 -0.04 6.02 18.08
C GLY A 248 0.23 7.23 18.94
N THR A 249 1.49 7.53 19.10
CA THR A 249 2.04 8.63 19.93
C THR A 249 1.81 10.00 19.31
N GLY A 250 1.74 10.11 17.98
CA GLY A 250 1.49 11.38 17.27
C GLY A 250 0.00 11.73 17.09
N ILE A 251 -0.91 11.08 17.82
CA ILE A 251 -2.37 11.27 17.66
C ILE A 251 -2.83 12.65 18.13
N GLU A 252 -2.15 13.22 19.11
CA GLU A 252 -2.48 14.52 19.68
C GLU A 252 -2.06 15.69 18.78
N SER A 253 -1.23 15.43 17.76
CA SER A 253 -0.80 16.47 16.84
C SER A 253 -1.95 17.00 15.98
N THR A 254 -1.96 18.30 15.71
CA THR A 254 -3.02 18.92 14.88
C THR A 254 -3.03 18.40 13.44
N TYR A 255 -1.84 18.09 12.91
CA TYR A 255 -1.65 17.70 11.53
C TYR A 255 -0.83 16.43 11.38
N GLN A 256 -1.00 15.76 10.24
CA GLN A 256 -0.34 14.53 9.87
C GLN A 256 0.34 14.66 8.50
N ALA A 257 1.58 14.19 8.39
CA ALA A 257 2.29 14.07 7.12
C ALA A 257 2.61 12.61 6.79
N GLY A 258 2.17 12.13 5.63
CA GLY A 258 2.36 10.72 5.24
C GLY A 258 3.82 10.38 4.92
N ILE A 259 4.34 9.30 5.50
CA ILE A 259 5.69 8.79 5.26
C ILE A 259 5.65 7.75 4.13
N LYS A 260 6.61 7.81 3.21
CA LYS A 260 6.74 6.77 2.18
C LYS A 260 7.48 5.56 2.74
N PRO A 261 7.19 4.33 2.27
CA PRO A 261 7.80 3.13 2.83
C PRO A 261 9.33 3.17 2.81
N PHE A 262 9.94 3.64 1.71
CA PHE A 262 11.39 3.74 1.57
C PHE A 262 12.03 4.85 2.41
N THR A 263 11.27 5.82 2.92
CA THR A 263 11.81 6.89 3.79
C THR A 263 11.83 6.48 5.26
N VAL A 264 11.13 5.41 5.64
CA VAL A 264 11.07 4.94 7.05
C VAL A 264 12.45 4.59 7.60
N ARG A 265 13.36 4.07 6.77
CA ARG A 265 14.74 3.76 7.20
C ARG A 265 15.56 4.97 7.66
N TYR A 266 15.12 6.20 7.37
CA TYR A 266 15.81 7.44 7.79
C TYR A 266 15.17 8.10 9.01
N LEU A 267 14.14 7.48 9.61
CA LEU A 267 13.59 7.95 10.88
C LEU A 267 14.63 7.75 12.01
N SER A 268 14.60 8.61 13.02
CA SER A 268 15.43 8.45 14.22
C SER A 268 15.10 7.13 14.93
N GLU A 269 16.02 6.63 15.76
CA GLU A 269 15.81 5.39 16.50
C GLU A 269 14.58 5.48 17.42
N LYS A 270 14.39 6.63 18.08
CA LYS A 270 13.20 6.90 18.92
C LYS A 270 11.90 6.83 18.13
N MET A 271 11.90 7.31 16.89
CA MET A 271 10.74 7.22 15.99
C MET A 271 10.53 5.80 15.47
N LEU A 272 11.61 5.08 15.16
CA LEU A 272 11.55 3.67 14.74
C LEU A 272 11.02 2.77 15.87
N ASP A 273 11.35 3.04 17.12
CA ASP A 273 10.80 2.32 18.27
C ASP A 273 9.26 2.40 18.33
N GLN A 274 8.68 3.51 17.89
CA GLN A 274 7.22 3.69 17.88
C GLN A 274 6.55 2.75 16.86
N ILE A 275 7.25 2.32 15.81
CA ILE A 275 6.79 1.33 14.82
C ILE A 275 6.53 -0.03 15.49
N HIS A 276 7.14 -0.31 16.64
CA HIS A 276 6.85 -1.53 17.38
C HIS A 276 5.36 -1.67 17.74
N THR A 277 4.60 -0.58 17.81
CA THR A 277 3.16 -0.62 18.07
C THR A 277 2.30 -0.92 16.85
N ALA A 278 2.87 -0.89 15.63
CA ALA A 278 2.16 -1.00 14.36
C ALA A 278 1.47 -2.36 14.14
N TYR A 279 1.95 -3.44 14.78
CA TYR A 279 1.43 -4.79 14.51
C TYR A 279 -0.03 -5.01 14.97
N TYR A 280 -0.59 -4.09 15.77
CA TYR A 280 -1.99 -4.13 16.19
C TYR A 280 -2.95 -3.47 15.20
N LEU A 281 -2.44 -2.72 14.22
CA LEU A 281 -3.26 -1.90 13.32
C LEU A 281 -3.84 -2.69 12.15
N ASP A 282 -3.31 -3.90 11.99
CA ASP A 282 -3.59 -4.75 10.86
C ASP A 282 -4.86 -5.57 11.07
N ALA A 283 -5.83 -5.44 10.15
CA ALA A 283 -7.01 -6.29 10.10
C ALA A 283 -6.80 -7.42 9.10
N THR A 284 -6.94 -8.64 9.58
CA THR A 284 -7.15 -9.79 8.70
C THR A 284 -8.45 -9.63 7.92
N SER A 285 -8.37 -9.79 6.60
CA SER A 285 -9.49 -9.61 5.67
C SER A 285 -10.44 -10.80 5.61
N TYR A 286 -10.90 -11.32 6.77
CA TYR A 286 -11.73 -12.52 6.81
C TYR A 286 -13.06 -12.34 6.07
N THR A 287 -13.68 -11.17 6.17
CA THR A 287 -14.93 -10.86 5.46
C THR A 287 -14.73 -10.95 3.96
N GLU A 288 -13.67 -10.35 3.43
CA GLU A 288 -13.35 -10.35 2.00
C GLU A 288 -13.01 -11.76 1.50
N ILE A 289 -12.27 -12.54 2.31
CA ILE A 289 -11.99 -13.96 2.02
C ILE A 289 -13.30 -14.75 1.93
N CYS A 290 -14.21 -14.60 2.89
CA CYS A 290 -15.50 -15.29 2.88
C CYS A 290 -16.36 -14.91 1.68
N ILE A 291 -16.41 -13.61 1.34
CA ILE A 291 -17.14 -13.12 0.16
C ILE A 291 -16.56 -13.73 -1.11
N THR A 292 -15.23 -13.82 -1.21
CA THR A 292 -14.56 -14.41 -2.39
C THR A 292 -14.84 -15.91 -2.51
N ILE A 293 -14.82 -16.65 -1.40
CA ILE A 293 -15.18 -18.08 -1.40
C ILE A 293 -16.64 -18.24 -1.83
N GLY A 294 -17.55 -17.44 -1.28
CA GLY A 294 -18.96 -17.45 -1.67
C GLY A 294 -19.16 -17.13 -3.15
N GLN A 295 -18.46 -16.13 -3.67
CA GLN A 295 -18.48 -15.76 -5.09
C GLN A 295 -17.93 -16.88 -5.97
N LEU A 296 -16.84 -17.55 -5.57
CA LEU A 296 -16.28 -18.67 -6.32
C LEU A 296 -17.26 -19.84 -6.40
N VAL A 297 -17.91 -20.21 -5.28
CA VAL A 297 -18.94 -21.25 -5.26
C VAL A 297 -20.13 -20.86 -6.14
N TYR A 298 -20.61 -19.61 -6.02
CA TYR A 298 -21.71 -19.10 -6.83
C TYR A 298 -21.38 -19.14 -8.33
N THR A 299 -20.21 -18.65 -8.74
CA THR A 299 -19.77 -18.68 -10.14
C THR A 299 -19.64 -20.11 -10.66
N VAL A 300 -19.13 -21.05 -9.86
CA VAL A 300 -19.05 -22.47 -10.28
C VAL A 300 -20.46 -23.04 -10.52
N ILE A 301 -21.41 -22.79 -9.62
CA ILE A 301 -22.80 -23.27 -9.78
C ILE A 301 -23.44 -22.70 -11.05
N GLU A 302 -23.35 -21.38 -11.25
CA GLU A 302 -23.90 -20.70 -12.43
C GLU A 302 -23.20 -21.08 -13.75
N CYS A 303 -21.90 -21.41 -13.71
CA CYS A 303 -21.19 -21.89 -14.88
C CYS A 303 -21.62 -23.32 -15.26
N ILE A 304 -21.85 -24.19 -14.27
CA ILE A 304 -22.33 -25.58 -14.46
C ILE A 304 -23.77 -25.59 -14.96
N ASP A 305 -24.62 -24.66 -14.52
CA ASP A 305 -25.99 -24.57 -15.03
C ASP A 305 -25.95 -24.15 -16.52
N THR A 306 -26.12 -25.14 -17.40
CA THR A 306 -25.70 -25.09 -18.81
C THR A 306 -26.49 -24.11 -19.70
N GLN A 307 -27.56 -23.47 -19.22
CA GLN A 307 -28.52 -22.74 -20.06
C GLN A 307 -28.30 -21.20 -20.18
N GLY A 308 -27.15 -20.67 -19.75
CA GLY A 308 -26.87 -19.22 -19.78
C GLY A 308 -26.16 -18.68 -21.02
N ASP A 309 -26.32 -17.38 -21.30
CA ASP A 309 -25.55 -16.62 -22.31
C ASP A 309 -24.03 -16.77 -22.04
N ARG A 310 -23.28 -17.17 -23.06
CA ARG A 310 -21.81 -17.33 -23.00
C ARG A 310 -21.11 -16.05 -22.56
N TRP A 311 -21.60 -14.89 -23.00
CA TRP A 311 -21.04 -13.60 -22.61
C TRP A 311 -21.27 -13.30 -21.12
N ALA A 312 -22.42 -13.68 -20.57
CA ALA A 312 -22.68 -13.57 -19.13
C ALA A 312 -21.74 -14.47 -18.32
N LYS A 313 -21.48 -15.70 -18.80
CA LYS A 313 -20.49 -16.60 -18.19
C LYS A 313 -19.07 -16.01 -18.22
N VAL A 314 -18.66 -15.39 -19.33
CA VAL A 314 -17.37 -14.68 -19.42
C VAL A 314 -17.28 -13.56 -18.40
N ILE A 315 -18.31 -12.72 -18.27
CA ILE A 315 -18.34 -11.64 -17.29
C ILE A 315 -18.16 -12.20 -15.86
N MET A 316 -18.87 -13.28 -15.52
CA MET A 316 -18.72 -13.94 -14.21
C MET A 316 -17.29 -14.42 -13.97
N ILE A 317 -16.68 -15.11 -14.94
CA ILE A 317 -15.29 -15.61 -14.83
C ILE A 317 -14.31 -14.45 -14.62
N ILE A 318 -14.51 -13.34 -15.34
CA ILE A 318 -13.69 -12.13 -15.21
C ILE A 318 -13.82 -11.56 -13.78
N TYR A 319 -15.04 -11.34 -13.28
CA TYR A 319 -15.25 -10.81 -11.92
C TYR A 319 -14.76 -11.76 -10.83
N MET A 320 -14.94 -13.07 -11.00
CA MET A 320 -14.40 -14.08 -10.10
C MET A 320 -12.87 -13.99 -10.04
N THR A 321 -12.20 -13.95 -11.20
CA THR A 321 -10.74 -13.84 -11.28
C THR A 321 -10.23 -12.56 -10.61
N MET A 322 -10.92 -11.44 -10.83
CA MET A 322 -10.61 -10.17 -10.17
C MET A 322 -10.75 -10.27 -8.65
N SER A 323 -11.82 -10.88 -8.15
CA SER A 323 -12.10 -10.98 -6.72
C SER A 323 -11.13 -11.93 -6.03
N VAL A 324 -10.76 -13.04 -6.68
CA VAL A 324 -9.66 -13.92 -6.23
C VAL A 324 -8.36 -13.13 -6.15
N LEU A 325 -8.01 -12.37 -7.18
CA LEU A 325 -6.78 -11.57 -7.20
C LEU A 325 -6.77 -10.48 -6.11
N GLN A 326 -7.90 -9.80 -5.89
CA GLN A 326 -8.04 -8.83 -4.80
C GLN A 326 -7.83 -9.48 -3.44
N THR A 327 -8.43 -10.65 -3.21
CA THR A 327 -8.28 -11.39 -1.96
C THR A 327 -6.88 -11.92 -1.75
N VAL A 328 -6.21 -12.43 -2.80
CA VAL A 328 -4.79 -12.76 -2.75
C VAL A 328 -3.96 -11.52 -2.40
N SER A 329 -4.27 -10.36 -2.98
CA SER A 329 -3.57 -9.12 -2.65
C SER A 329 -3.74 -8.73 -1.19
N LEU A 330 -4.96 -8.87 -0.64
CA LEU A 330 -5.26 -8.62 0.77
C LEU A 330 -4.56 -9.62 1.68
N TRP A 331 -4.30 -10.85 1.22
CA TRP A 331 -3.53 -11.83 1.96
C TRP A 331 -2.03 -11.56 1.91
N CYS A 332 -1.51 -11.11 0.76
CA CYS A 332 -0.12 -10.72 0.60
C CYS A 332 0.21 -9.48 1.43
N LEU A 333 -0.64 -8.44 1.35
CA LEU A 333 -0.47 -7.18 2.05
C LEU A 333 -1.80 -6.83 2.73
N HIS A 334 -1.87 -6.99 4.05
CA HIS A 334 -3.13 -6.86 4.76
C HIS A 334 -3.67 -5.42 4.81
N LYS A 335 -4.98 -5.27 5.05
CA LYS A 335 -5.65 -3.96 5.17
C LYS A 335 -5.41 -3.37 6.57
N GLN A 336 -5.17 -2.07 6.63
CA GLN A 336 -5.03 -1.37 7.91
C GLN A 336 -6.38 -0.82 8.38
N ILE A 337 -6.69 -0.97 9.67
CA ILE A 337 -7.93 -0.43 10.28
C ILE A 337 -7.81 1.07 10.54
N SER A 338 -6.59 1.49 10.87
CA SER A 338 -6.19 2.86 11.19
C SER A 338 -4.76 3.07 10.75
N ALA A 339 -4.37 4.31 10.51
CA ALA A 339 -2.98 4.65 10.26
C ALA A 339 -2.19 4.79 11.58
N LEU A 340 -0.91 4.44 11.57
CA LEU A 340 0.02 4.73 12.66
C LEU A 340 0.48 6.17 12.54
N THR A 341 0.41 6.93 13.62
CA THR A 341 1.05 8.24 13.73
C THR A 341 2.19 8.19 14.74
N ILE A 342 3.36 8.63 14.28
CA ILE A 342 4.61 8.72 15.04
C ILE A 342 4.75 10.18 15.46
N LEU A 343 5.04 10.40 16.74
CA LEU A 343 5.35 11.73 17.25
C LEU A 343 6.74 12.13 16.73
N TYR A 344 6.79 13.25 16.01
CA TYR A 344 8.06 13.85 15.61
C TYR A 344 8.63 14.60 16.82
N ASP A 345 9.64 14.00 17.46
CA ASP A 345 10.21 14.46 18.73
C ASP A 345 11.49 15.30 18.57
N GLU A 346 12.24 15.09 17.47
CA GLU A 346 13.54 15.72 17.26
C GLU A 346 13.74 16.22 15.82
N ASP A 347 14.45 17.33 15.69
CA ASP A 347 14.90 17.82 14.38
C ASP A 347 15.93 16.87 13.78
N ILE A 348 15.51 16.07 12.80
CA ILE A 348 16.42 15.18 12.06
C ILE A 348 17.23 16.03 11.08
N ASN A 349 18.47 16.32 11.47
CA ASN A 349 19.48 16.92 10.60
C ASN A 349 19.98 15.88 9.58
N ILE A 350 19.24 15.69 8.49
CA ILE A 350 19.82 15.04 7.32
C ILE A 350 20.70 16.07 6.62
N VAL A 351 22.01 15.96 6.85
CA VAL A 351 23.02 16.54 5.96
C VAL A 351 22.80 15.90 4.60
N ILE A 352 22.07 16.60 3.72
CA ILE A 352 22.04 16.21 2.31
C ILE A 352 23.44 16.48 1.85
N TYR A 353 24.17 15.41 1.56
CA TYR A 353 25.24 15.53 0.61
C TYR A 353 24.51 15.72 -0.72
N GLU A 354 24.30 16.98 -1.12
CA GLU A 354 24.08 17.23 -2.54
C GLU A 354 25.22 16.52 -3.24
N ILE A 355 24.90 15.53 -4.06
CA ILE A 355 25.85 14.89 -4.98
C ILE A 355 26.12 15.92 -6.09
N GLY A 356 26.55 17.13 -5.70
CA GLY A 356 26.86 18.28 -6.52
C GLY A 356 28.36 18.41 -6.79
N ASP A 357 29.20 17.77 -5.95
CA ASP A 357 30.67 17.83 -6.08
C ASP A 357 31.33 16.45 -6.21
N LEU A 358 30.55 15.40 -6.51
CA LEU A 358 31.18 14.21 -7.07
C LEU A 358 31.43 14.50 -8.56
N PRO A 359 32.71 14.60 -9.00
CA PRO A 359 33.02 14.80 -10.41
C PRO A 359 32.22 13.80 -11.24
N SER A 360 31.66 14.25 -12.36
CA SER A 360 30.90 13.34 -13.21
C SER A 360 31.78 12.14 -13.57
N GLU A 361 31.21 10.97 -13.85
CA GLU A 361 32.00 9.79 -14.23
C GLU A 361 32.91 10.09 -15.44
N SER A 362 32.50 11.04 -16.30
CA SER A 362 33.31 11.63 -17.38
C SER A 362 34.47 12.52 -16.91
N ASP A 363 34.36 13.22 -15.79
CA ASP A 363 35.45 14.02 -15.20
C ASP A 363 36.48 13.15 -14.49
N ILE A 364 36.07 11.99 -13.95
CA ILE A 364 36.95 10.99 -13.32
C ILE A 364 37.76 10.20 -14.37
N LEU A 365 37.19 10.03 -15.57
CA LEU A 365 37.81 9.27 -16.67
C LEU A 365 38.65 10.12 -17.64
N ASN A 366 38.92 11.39 -17.32
CA ASN A 366 39.83 12.22 -18.10
C ASN A 366 41.24 12.22 -17.48
N PRO A 367 42.16 11.33 -17.92
CA PRO A 367 43.49 11.17 -17.33
C PRO A 367 44.39 12.39 -17.52
N ASP A 368 44.00 13.35 -18.37
CA ASP A 368 44.78 14.54 -18.67
C ASP A 368 44.47 15.73 -17.74
N LEU A 369 43.46 15.63 -16.87
CA LEU A 369 43.01 16.75 -16.03
C LEU A 369 43.56 16.75 -14.60
N TYR A 370 44.19 15.67 -14.14
CA TYR A 370 44.75 15.60 -12.79
C TYR A 370 46.12 14.95 -12.81
N ASP A 371 47.11 15.66 -12.27
CA ASP A 371 48.41 15.07 -11.97
C ASP A 371 48.23 13.97 -10.90
N LYS A 372 49.01 12.89 -10.97
CA LYS A 372 48.84 11.71 -10.09
C LYS A 372 48.84 12.06 -8.60
N GLU A 373 49.46 13.17 -8.22
CA GLU A 373 49.56 13.66 -6.85
C GLU A 373 48.27 14.34 -6.36
N ASP A 374 47.48 14.95 -7.24
CA ASP A 374 46.21 15.58 -6.90
C ASP A 374 45.09 14.56 -6.65
N VAL A 375 45.11 13.43 -7.37
CA VAL A 375 44.17 12.31 -7.12
C VAL A 375 44.41 11.71 -5.73
N ILE A 376 45.67 11.59 -5.31
CA ILE A 376 46.04 11.16 -3.95
C ILE A 376 45.65 12.24 -2.93
N GLY A 377 45.81 13.52 -3.26
CA GLY A 377 45.39 14.65 -2.42
C GLY A 377 43.88 14.70 -2.18
N ILE A 378 43.06 14.42 -3.19
CA ILE A 378 41.60 14.35 -3.10
C ILE A 378 41.17 13.12 -2.29
N GLN A 379 41.75 11.94 -2.54
CA GLN A 379 41.49 10.75 -1.71
C GLN A 379 41.90 10.95 -0.24
N THR A 380 43.01 11.65 0.00
CA THR A 380 43.50 11.97 1.35
C THR A 380 42.65 13.04 2.04
N ARG A 381 42.12 14.04 1.30
CA ARG A 381 41.15 15.01 1.83
C ARG A 381 39.82 14.36 2.17
N ILE A 382 39.31 13.48 1.31
CA ILE A 382 38.08 12.71 1.58
C ILE A 382 38.28 11.80 2.80
N GLY A 383 39.45 11.15 2.92
CA GLY A 383 39.82 10.37 4.12
C GLY A 383 39.96 11.22 5.39
N ASN A 384 40.51 12.45 5.29
CA ASN A 384 40.68 13.34 6.42
C ASN A 384 39.39 14.05 6.87
N ILE A 385 38.46 14.33 5.95
CA ILE A 385 37.10 14.78 6.30
C ILE A 385 36.35 13.67 7.04
N ARG A 386 36.57 12.40 6.65
CA ARG A 386 36.02 11.21 7.33
C ARG A 386 36.55 11.03 8.75
N ASN A 387 37.80 11.38 9.01
CA ASN A 387 38.46 11.27 10.32
C ASN A 387 38.32 12.51 11.23
N ARG A 388 37.71 13.60 10.74
CA ARG A 388 37.53 14.85 11.51
C ARG A 388 36.13 15.04 12.10
N MET A 389 35.22 14.07 11.98
CA MET A 389 33.96 14.12 12.72
C MET A 389 34.22 13.76 14.19
N PRO A 390 33.93 14.66 15.15
CA PRO A 390 34.07 14.34 16.56
C PRO A 390 32.93 13.42 17.01
N ASN A 391 33.30 12.25 17.53
CA ASN A 391 32.42 11.26 18.17
C ASN A 391 31.87 11.73 19.54
N SER A 392 31.73 13.05 19.79
CA SER A 392 31.44 13.58 21.13
C SER A 392 30.43 14.73 21.10
N TYR A 393 29.15 14.39 20.95
CA TYR A 393 28.05 15.16 21.54
C TYR A 393 27.07 14.18 22.20
N TYR A 394 27.57 13.46 23.19
CA TYR A 394 26.78 12.93 24.30
C TYR A 394 27.49 13.37 25.57
N MET A 395 27.23 14.61 26.01
CA MET A 395 27.52 15.00 27.38
C MET A 395 26.30 14.64 28.23
N SER A 396 26.51 13.57 29.00
CA SER A 396 25.76 13.20 30.19
C SER A 396 25.58 14.42 31.10
N SER A 397 24.33 14.82 31.34
CA SER A 397 23.95 15.63 32.50
C SER A 397 23.83 14.71 33.71
N HIS A 398 24.97 14.34 34.29
CA HIS A 398 25.02 13.89 35.68
C HIS A 398 25.18 15.15 36.55
N GLU A 399 24.07 15.62 37.11
CA GLU A 399 24.11 16.49 38.29
C GLU A 399 24.23 15.61 39.53
N ASP A 400 25.38 15.69 40.18
CA ASP A 400 25.53 15.34 41.59
C ASP A 400 24.76 16.37 42.43
N THR A 401 23.83 15.92 43.27
CA THR A 401 23.45 16.67 44.47
C THR A 401 23.24 15.72 45.65
N SER A 402 24.27 15.65 46.49
CA SER A 402 24.12 15.39 47.92
C SER A 402 24.15 16.74 48.65
N SER A 403 23.07 17.12 49.35
CA SER A 403 23.15 17.57 50.75
C SER A 403 21.77 17.91 51.29
N ASN A 404 21.50 17.39 52.49
CA ASN A 404 20.48 17.82 53.45
C ASN A 404 20.23 19.35 53.43
N ARG A 405 18.98 19.78 53.64
CA ARG A 405 18.54 20.56 54.83
C ARG A 405 17.16 21.21 54.65
N GLU A 406 16.34 20.99 55.69
CA GLU A 406 15.22 21.77 56.26
C GLU A 406 14.03 22.24 55.39
N GLU A 407 12.85 21.87 55.91
CA GLU A 407 11.55 22.50 55.68
C GLU A 407 11.64 24.01 55.87
N ASP A 408 11.18 24.79 54.89
CA ASP A 408 10.48 26.06 55.13
C ASP A 408 9.73 26.53 53.87
N THR A 409 8.47 26.91 54.10
CA THR A 409 7.45 27.61 53.27
C THR A 409 7.68 27.92 51.78
N PRO A 410 6.66 27.72 50.91
CA PRO A 410 6.75 28.07 49.49
C PRO A 410 6.71 29.59 49.25
N PRO A 411 7.64 30.18 48.49
CA PRO A 411 7.53 31.57 48.07
C PRO A 411 6.49 31.69 46.96
N LYS A 412 5.47 32.54 47.19
CA LYS A 412 4.56 33.02 46.15
C LYS A 412 5.35 33.90 45.19
N ASN A 413 5.81 33.32 44.08
CA ASN A 413 6.45 34.05 43.00
C ASN A 413 5.38 34.40 41.94
N SER A 414 4.80 35.59 42.08
CA SER A 414 3.90 36.20 41.09
C SER A 414 4.73 36.90 40.01
N GLY A 415 5.42 36.12 39.18
CA GLY A 415 5.96 36.62 37.92
C GLY A 415 4.81 36.81 36.92
N PRO A 416 4.85 37.85 36.07
CA PRO A 416 3.88 37.99 34.99
C PRO A 416 3.94 36.75 34.08
N PRO A 417 2.79 36.26 33.56
CA PRO A 417 2.76 35.09 32.69
C PRO A 417 3.72 35.33 31.51
N GLN A 418 4.73 34.47 31.39
CA GLN A 418 5.65 34.51 30.25
C GLN A 418 4.83 34.38 28.98
N GLU A 419 4.79 35.49 28.27
CA GLU A 419 4.09 35.69 27.02
C GLU A 419 4.72 34.79 25.95
N ASN A 420 3.95 33.80 25.49
CA ASN A 420 4.02 33.22 24.15
C ASN A 420 5.43 32.96 23.60
N SER A 421 6.19 32.04 24.19
CA SER A 421 7.25 31.38 23.42
C SER A 421 6.55 30.58 22.31
N LYS A 422 6.53 31.15 21.09
CA LYS A 422 6.07 30.43 19.90
C LYS A 422 6.76 29.07 19.91
N PRO A 423 6.03 27.95 19.80
CA PRO A 423 6.64 26.64 19.76
C PRO A 423 7.71 26.64 18.65
N PRO A 424 8.91 26.07 18.90
CA PRO A 424 9.97 26.03 17.92
C PRO A 424 9.42 25.47 16.61
N THR A 425 9.69 26.16 15.51
CA THR A 425 9.13 25.81 14.22
C THR A 425 9.94 24.64 13.64
N ILE A 426 9.50 23.42 13.94
CA ILE A 426 10.09 22.14 13.51
C ILE A 426 10.20 22.02 11.96
N LEU A 427 9.36 22.78 11.26
CA LEU A 427 9.34 22.89 9.80
C LEU A 427 10.16 24.10 9.32
N TYR A 428 11.48 23.94 9.28
CA TYR A 428 12.41 24.88 8.65
C TYR A 428 12.98 24.36 7.33
N GLU A 429 13.54 25.27 6.52
CA GLU A 429 14.04 24.96 5.19
C GLU A 429 15.22 23.99 5.22
N GLY A 430 15.14 22.91 4.45
CA GLY A 430 16.15 21.85 4.40
C GLY A 430 16.04 20.80 5.51
N SER A 431 15.05 20.86 6.39
CA SER A 431 14.85 19.82 7.41
C SER A 431 14.41 18.49 6.77
N PHE A 432 14.65 17.37 7.46
CA PHE A 432 14.15 16.06 7.03
C PHE A 432 12.64 16.07 6.85
N LEU A 433 11.92 16.67 7.80
CA LEU A 433 10.47 16.78 7.78
C LEU A 433 10.00 17.57 6.57
N GLU A 434 10.69 18.67 6.23
CA GLU A 434 10.37 19.44 5.02
C GLU A 434 10.53 18.59 3.76
N LYS A 435 11.62 17.81 3.63
CA LYS A 435 11.85 16.93 2.46
C LYS A 435 10.81 15.82 2.36
N ILE A 436 10.43 15.22 3.49
CA ILE A 436 9.33 14.24 3.54
C ILE A 436 8.05 14.88 3.04
N ILE A 437 7.71 16.06 3.57
CA ILE A 437 6.49 16.77 3.22
C ILE A 437 6.49 17.17 1.75
N GLN A 438 7.61 17.69 1.23
CA GLN A 438 7.76 18.06 -0.17
C GLN A 438 7.82 16.84 -1.11
N LYS A 439 7.92 15.61 -0.56
CA LYS A 439 8.13 14.36 -1.29
C LYS A 439 9.38 14.43 -2.18
N GLU A 440 10.39 15.18 -1.72
CA GLU A 440 11.65 15.28 -2.42
C GLU A 440 12.40 13.97 -2.37
N LYS A 441 13.25 13.75 -3.38
CA LYS A 441 14.17 12.61 -3.35
C LYS A 441 15.23 12.92 -2.30
N ILE A 442 15.06 12.37 -1.10
CA ILE A 442 16.03 12.54 -0.01
C ILE A 442 17.43 12.09 -0.46
N ILE A 443 17.50 11.03 -1.28
CA ILE A 443 18.72 10.55 -1.94
C ILE A 443 18.31 10.00 -3.32
N ASN A 444 19.16 10.13 -4.35
CA ASN A 444 19.07 9.35 -5.60
C ASN A 444 19.35 7.86 -5.30
N ASN A 445 18.48 7.23 -4.53
CA ASN A 445 18.63 5.86 -4.07
C ASN A 445 17.88 4.92 -5.02
N ASN A 446 18.49 3.78 -5.32
CA ASN A 446 17.89 2.68 -6.05
C ASN A 446 16.51 2.30 -5.49
N GLY A 447 16.30 2.32 -4.16
CA GLY A 447 14.99 2.00 -3.56
C GLY A 447 13.83 2.87 -4.04
N TYR A 448 14.06 4.18 -4.24
CA TYR A 448 13.03 5.09 -4.79
C TYR A 448 12.72 4.78 -6.25
N LYS A 449 13.77 4.56 -7.05
CA LYS A 449 13.65 4.16 -8.46
C LYS A 449 12.85 2.85 -8.55
N THR A 450 13.20 1.86 -7.73
CA THR A 450 12.52 0.58 -7.66
C THR A 450 11.04 0.73 -7.25
N TYR A 451 10.71 1.56 -6.27
CA TYR A 451 9.32 1.82 -5.88
C TYR A 451 8.48 2.46 -7.01
N ILE A 452 9.01 3.45 -7.71
CA ILE A 452 8.33 4.08 -8.87
C ILE A 452 8.21 3.12 -10.04
N GLU A 453 9.27 2.38 -10.33
CA GLU A 453 9.28 1.36 -11.38
C GLU A 453 8.20 0.32 -11.11
N TYR A 454 8.09 -0.21 -9.88
CA TYR A 454 7.02 -1.15 -9.52
C TYR A 454 5.63 -0.54 -9.66
N HIS A 455 5.47 0.73 -9.27
CA HIS A 455 4.22 1.43 -9.51
C HIS A 455 3.87 1.39 -11.00
N THR A 456 4.76 1.88 -11.85
CA THR A 456 4.56 1.92 -13.31
C THR A 456 4.35 0.53 -13.91
N TYR A 457 5.20 -0.44 -13.60
CA TYR A 457 5.11 -1.81 -14.09
C TYR A 457 3.83 -2.50 -13.64
N SER A 458 3.35 -2.26 -12.41
CA SER A 458 2.09 -2.85 -11.95
C SER A 458 0.89 -2.33 -12.74
N TYR A 459 0.83 -1.02 -13.05
CA TYR A 459 -0.24 -0.46 -13.89
C TYR A 459 -0.14 -0.92 -15.34
N ILE A 460 1.07 -1.01 -15.91
CA ILE A 460 1.26 -1.53 -17.26
C ILE A 460 0.88 -3.01 -17.32
N THR A 461 1.42 -3.83 -16.42
CA THR A 461 1.17 -5.28 -16.38
C THR A 461 -0.30 -5.58 -16.16
N ALA A 462 -1.00 -4.81 -15.32
CA ALA A 462 -2.41 -5.02 -15.11
C ALA A 462 -3.32 -4.42 -16.18
N GLY A 463 -2.93 -3.27 -16.75
CA GLY A 463 -3.61 -2.72 -17.91
C GLY A 463 -3.53 -3.71 -19.06
N CYS A 464 -2.31 -4.04 -19.50
CA CYS A 464 -2.09 -4.98 -20.60
C CYS A 464 -2.59 -6.38 -20.25
N GLY A 465 -2.18 -6.96 -19.11
CA GLY A 465 -2.54 -8.31 -18.72
C GLY A 465 -4.04 -8.49 -18.44
N GLY A 466 -4.67 -7.53 -17.76
CA GLY A 466 -6.11 -7.54 -17.51
C GLY A 466 -6.92 -7.42 -18.80
N MET A 467 -6.49 -6.55 -19.74
CA MET A 467 -7.11 -6.46 -21.05
C MET A 467 -6.91 -7.72 -21.88
N THR A 468 -5.67 -8.24 -21.95
CA THR A 468 -5.36 -9.46 -22.71
C THR A 468 -6.17 -10.64 -22.19
N LEU A 469 -6.23 -10.87 -20.87
CA LEU A 469 -7.02 -11.96 -20.30
C LEU A 469 -8.52 -11.80 -20.60
N SER A 470 -9.05 -10.58 -20.50
CA SER A 470 -10.46 -10.31 -20.79
C SER A 470 -10.80 -10.51 -22.28
N LEU A 471 -9.90 -10.11 -23.19
CA LEU A 471 -10.06 -10.34 -24.63
C LEU A 471 -9.96 -11.84 -24.97
N LEU A 472 -9.03 -12.58 -24.37
CA LEU A 472 -8.94 -14.03 -24.54
C LEU A 472 -10.22 -14.73 -24.07
N ALA A 473 -10.82 -14.28 -22.97
CA ALA A 473 -12.13 -14.77 -22.54
C ALA A 473 -13.24 -14.43 -23.54
N GLY A 474 -13.17 -13.27 -24.21
CA GLY A 474 -14.07 -12.91 -25.31
C GLY A 474 -13.94 -13.81 -26.55
N ILE A 475 -12.72 -14.26 -26.89
CA ILE A 475 -12.52 -15.26 -27.95
C ILE A 475 -13.29 -16.55 -27.62
N TRP A 476 -13.24 -16.98 -26.36
CA TRP A 476 -13.94 -18.16 -25.89
C TRP A 476 -15.47 -18.02 -25.95
N ALA A 477 -16.03 -16.85 -25.62
CA ALA A 477 -17.47 -16.60 -25.80
C ALA A 477 -17.90 -16.62 -27.28
N GLY A 478 -16.97 -16.33 -28.18
CA GLY A 478 -17.19 -16.31 -29.63
C GLY A 478 -17.63 -14.93 -30.11
N TYR A 479 -16.72 -14.22 -30.79
CA TYR A 479 -16.97 -12.89 -31.35
C TYR A 479 -17.92 -12.87 -32.56
N ASN A 480 -18.31 -14.04 -33.07
CA ASN A 480 -19.19 -14.16 -34.23
C ASN A 480 -20.67 -13.89 -33.87
N VAL A 481 -21.02 -13.89 -32.58
CA VAL A 481 -22.37 -13.62 -32.10
C VAL A 481 -22.52 -12.13 -31.85
N HIS A 482 -22.92 -11.37 -32.88
CA HIS A 482 -23.14 -9.92 -32.85
C HIS A 482 -24.31 -9.50 -31.94
N SER A 483 -24.19 -9.78 -30.64
CA SER A 483 -25.18 -9.42 -29.63
C SER A 483 -24.85 -8.07 -29.00
N VAL A 484 -25.87 -7.43 -28.41
CA VAL A 484 -25.69 -6.21 -27.61
C VAL A 484 -24.74 -6.47 -26.43
N THR A 485 -24.86 -7.65 -25.80
CA THR A 485 -23.98 -8.07 -24.69
C THR A 485 -22.52 -8.09 -25.11
N GLN A 486 -22.19 -8.60 -26.30
CA GLN A 486 -20.82 -8.59 -26.84
C GLN A 486 -20.26 -7.16 -26.89
N TRP A 487 -21.00 -6.22 -27.49
CA TRP A 487 -20.53 -4.85 -27.66
C TRP A 487 -20.37 -4.13 -26.32
N LEU A 488 -21.28 -4.35 -25.38
CA LEU A 488 -21.17 -3.83 -24.01
C LEU A 488 -19.91 -4.36 -23.31
N VAL A 489 -19.65 -5.67 -23.40
CA VAL A 489 -18.48 -6.30 -22.80
C VAL A 489 -17.19 -5.79 -23.45
N LEU A 490 -17.15 -5.68 -24.78
CA LEU A 490 -15.99 -5.16 -25.49
C LEU A 490 -15.72 -3.68 -25.18
N ALA A 491 -16.76 -2.85 -25.16
CA ALA A 491 -16.63 -1.44 -24.78
C ALA A 491 -16.09 -1.31 -23.35
N TRP A 492 -16.59 -2.14 -22.43
CA TRP A 492 -16.14 -2.19 -21.04
C TRP A 492 -14.66 -2.60 -20.94
N ILE A 493 -14.24 -3.67 -21.63
CA ILE A 493 -12.85 -4.16 -21.65
C ILE A 493 -11.89 -3.13 -22.28
N LEU A 494 -12.32 -2.44 -23.33
CA LEU A 494 -11.49 -1.48 -24.08
C LEU A 494 -11.50 -0.07 -23.48
N SER A 495 -12.44 0.25 -22.59
CA SER A 495 -12.51 1.56 -21.91
C SER A 495 -11.18 2.02 -21.27
N PRO A 496 -10.32 1.17 -20.68
CA PRO A 496 -9.06 1.60 -20.09
C PRO A 496 -8.03 2.03 -21.13
N VAL A 497 -8.11 1.54 -22.37
CA VAL A 497 -7.22 1.96 -23.48
C VAL A 497 -7.37 3.46 -23.72
N LEU A 498 -8.58 4.00 -23.58
CA LEU A 498 -8.84 5.43 -23.73
C LEU A 498 -8.26 6.26 -22.57
N LEU A 499 -8.09 5.66 -21.40
CA LEU A 499 -7.48 6.33 -20.24
C LEU A 499 -5.96 6.47 -20.38
N VAL A 500 -5.27 5.55 -21.07
CA VAL A 500 -3.80 5.56 -21.19
C VAL A 500 -3.27 6.84 -21.84
N PRO A 501 -3.75 7.28 -23.03
CA PRO A 501 -3.38 8.56 -23.62
C PRO A 501 -3.68 9.73 -22.69
N MET A 502 -4.81 9.70 -21.97
CA MET A 502 -5.16 10.77 -21.03
C MET A 502 -4.19 10.88 -19.85
N PHE A 503 -3.80 9.76 -19.25
CA PHE A 503 -2.77 9.75 -18.20
C PHE A 503 -1.43 10.23 -18.73
N TYR A 504 -1.05 9.81 -19.94
CA TYR A 504 0.17 10.28 -20.60
C TYR A 504 0.13 11.80 -20.85
N LEU A 505 -0.98 12.33 -21.38
CA LEU A 505 -1.21 13.76 -21.59
C LEU A 505 -1.19 14.53 -20.28
N LYS A 506 -1.84 14.04 -19.22
CA LYS A 506 -1.82 14.65 -17.87
C LYS A 506 -0.40 14.81 -17.34
N ASN A 507 0.42 13.77 -17.48
CA ASN A 507 1.81 13.77 -17.02
C ASN A 507 2.71 14.66 -17.89
N ARG A 508 2.56 14.62 -19.22
CA ARG A 508 3.37 15.41 -20.16
C ARG A 508 3.08 16.90 -20.10
N LEU A 509 1.82 17.28 -20.03
CA LEU A 509 1.42 18.68 -20.16
C LEU A 509 1.61 19.51 -18.88
N LYS A 510 2.22 18.95 -17.81
CA LYS A 510 2.33 19.59 -16.47
C LYS A 510 1.03 20.35 -16.12
N ILE A 511 -0.14 19.73 -16.36
CA ILE A 511 -1.48 20.38 -16.26
C ILE A 511 -1.83 20.77 -14.81
N ARG A 512 -0.88 20.68 -13.88
CA ARG A 512 -1.01 21.13 -12.49
C ARG A 512 -1.58 22.54 -12.35
N LYS A 513 -1.42 23.40 -13.36
CA LYS A 513 -1.97 24.78 -13.37
C LYS A 513 -3.40 24.93 -13.95
N LYS A 514 -4.02 23.89 -14.52
CA LYS A 514 -5.36 24.00 -15.15
C LYS A 514 -6.28 22.81 -14.80
N PRO A 515 -6.77 22.71 -13.55
CA PRO A 515 -7.65 21.62 -13.11
C PRO A 515 -8.95 21.52 -13.93
N LYS A 516 -9.46 22.66 -14.43
CA LYS A 516 -10.68 22.70 -15.26
C LYS A 516 -10.54 21.90 -16.56
N LEU A 517 -9.39 21.94 -17.23
CA LEU A 517 -9.17 21.20 -18.48
C LEU A 517 -9.18 19.68 -18.22
N VAL A 518 -8.57 19.25 -17.11
CA VAL A 518 -8.57 17.85 -16.69
C VAL A 518 -10.01 17.39 -16.41
N ILE A 519 -10.79 18.16 -15.66
CA ILE A 519 -12.20 17.84 -15.38
C ILE A 519 -13.01 17.74 -16.67
N ILE A 520 -12.80 18.64 -17.65
CA ILE A 520 -13.48 18.59 -18.95
C ILE A 520 -13.08 17.33 -19.73
N LEU A 521 -11.79 17.01 -19.80
CA LEU A 521 -11.29 15.78 -20.45
C LEU A 521 -11.87 14.52 -19.82
N TRP A 522 -11.92 14.47 -18.48
CA TRP A 522 -12.58 13.38 -17.74
C TRP A 522 -14.08 13.32 -18.04
N GLY A 523 -14.76 14.47 -18.05
CA GLY A 523 -16.18 14.57 -18.40
C GLY A 523 -16.45 14.07 -19.80
N ILE A 524 -15.61 14.42 -20.78
CA ILE A 524 -15.72 13.96 -22.17
C ILE A 524 -15.57 12.44 -22.24
N VAL A 525 -14.57 11.83 -21.59
CA VAL A 525 -14.39 10.37 -21.60
C VAL A 525 -15.54 9.65 -20.91
N TYR A 526 -16.01 10.17 -19.79
CA TYR A 526 -17.20 9.65 -19.11
C TYR A 526 -18.44 9.74 -20.01
N ILE A 527 -18.64 10.88 -20.67
CA ILE A 527 -19.75 11.11 -21.60
C ILE A 527 -19.63 10.17 -22.80
N PHE A 528 -18.46 9.96 -23.41
CA PHE A 528 -18.31 9.01 -24.50
C PHE A 528 -18.54 7.56 -24.05
N GLY A 529 -18.09 7.18 -22.85
CA GLY A 529 -18.41 5.88 -22.27
C GLY A 529 -19.91 5.71 -22.03
N PHE A 530 -20.58 6.75 -21.51
CA PHE A 530 -22.02 6.73 -21.23
C PHE A 530 -22.89 6.83 -22.48
N ILE A 531 -22.51 7.64 -23.47
CA ILE A 531 -23.19 7.76 -24.77
C ILE A 531 -23.01 6.47 -25.56
N GLY A 532 -21.81 5.86 -25.56
CA GLY A 532 -21.62 4.54 -26.16
C GLY A 532 -22.52 3.47 -25.53
N ALA A 533 -22.76 3.54 -24.22
CA ALA A 533 -23.70 2.65 -23.52
C ALA A 533 -25.19 3.06 -23.73
N GLY A 534 -25.46 4.36 -23.85
CA GLY A 534 -26.80 4.95 -23.83
C GLY A 534 -27.47 5.10 -25.20
N GLU A 535 -26.73 5.44 -26.26
CA GLU A 535 -27.25 5.40 -27.64
C GLU A 535 -27.59 3.97 -28.06
N PHE A 536 -26.90 2.96 -27.51
CA PHE A 536 -27.28 1.56 -27.65
C PHE A 536 -28.66 1.26 -27.02
N HIS A 537 -29.01 1.93 -25.92
CA HIS A 537 -30.30 1.76 -25.25
C HIS A 537 -31.47 2.38 -26.05
N PHE A 538 -31.21 3.45 -26.81
CA PHE A 538 -32.19 4.09 -27.70
C PHE A 538 -32.51 3.29 -28.96
N TYR A 539 -31.59 2.43 -29.42
CA TYR A 539 -31.85 1.51 -30.53
C TYR A 539 -32.62 0.24 -30.12
N ILE A 540 -32.64 -0.12 -28.83
CA ILE A 540 -33.26 -1.35 -28.33
C ILE A 540 -34.71 -1.13 -27.87
N PHE A 541 -35.06 0.08 -27.41
CA PHE A 541 -36.42 0.42 -27.01
C PHE A 541 -37.03 1.46 -27.98
N PRO A 542 -37.78 1.03 -29.02
CA PRO A 542 -38.54 1.99 -29.81
C PRO A 542 -39.52 2.76 -28.89
N TYR A 543 -39.68 4.06 -29.16
CA TYR A 543 -40.45 5.05 -28.38
C TYR A 543 -41.86 4.63 -27.92
N LYS A 544 -42.44 3.56 -28.49
CA LYS A 544 -43.72 2.99 -28.06
C LYS A 544 -43.69 2.33 -26.66
N GLU A 545 -42.55 1.85 -26.18
CA GLU A 545 -42.49 1.16 -24.88
C GLU A 545 -42.25 2.10 -23.69
N LEU A 546 -41.63 3.27 -23.90
CA LEU A 546 -41.47 4.29 -22.85
C LEU A 546 -42.81 4.92 -22.42
N ALA A 547 -43.80 4.96 -23.33
CA ALA A 547 -45.15 5.39 -22.98
C ALA A 547 -45.85 4.42 -22.01
N MET A 548 -45.45 3.14 -22.00
CA MET A 548 -46.04 2.12 -21.14
C MET A 548 -45.38 2.07 -19.75
N SER A 549 -44.08 2.36 -19.64
CA SER A 549 -43.41 2.47 -18.34
C SER A 549 -43.87 3.71 -17.55
N HIS A 550 -44.23 4.79 -18.24
CA HIS A 550 -44.80 5.97 -17.59
C HIS A 550 -46.20 5.72 -17.00
N TYR A 551 -46.98 4.82 -17.61
CA TYR A 551 -48.30 4.39 -17.11
C TYR A 551 -48.19 3.50 -15.87
N ILE A 552 -47.19 2.61 -15.81
CA ILE A 552 -46.96 1.70 -14.67
C ILE A 552 -46.44 2.46 -13.45
N PHE A 553 -45.64 3.52 -13.66
CA PHE A 553 -45.14 4.38 -12.57
C PHE A 553 -46.17 5.39 -12.05
N GLN A 554 -47.29 5.58 -12.76
CA GLN A 554 -48.45 6.34 -12.25
C GLN A 554 -49.49 5.43 -11.56
N SER A 555 -49.41 4.11 -11.72
CA SER A 555 -50.33 3.15 -11.10
C SER A 555 -49.78 2.48 -9.82
N LEU A 556 -48.51 2.71 -9.51
CA LEU A 556 -47.86 2.41 -8.23
C LEU A 556 -47.73 3.71 -7.44
#